data_AF-A0A7S4LB17-F1
#
_entry.id   AF-A0A7S4LB17-F1
#
_cell.length_a   1.000
_cell.length_b   1.000
_cell.length_c   1.000
_cell.angle_alpha   90.00
_cell.angle_beta   90.00
_cell.angle_gamma   90.00
#
_symmetry.space_group_name_H-M   'P 1'
#
loop_
_entity.id
_entity.type
_entity.pdbx_description
1 polymer ?
#
loop_
_entity_poly.entity_id
_entity_poly.type
_entity_poly.pdbx_seq_one_letter_code
_entity_poly.pdbx_strand_id
1 'polypeptide(L)'
;ETGSGKTTQLPQYALEMGHKAVACTQPRRVAAITISKRVAQEMDVMWGSEVGYVVRFDTKAKPSTALRYVTDGILLQESMSHPNFDQYDCIFLDEVHERTLATDILLGLLKNTLLKCEHLK
;
A
#
# COMPACT_ATOMS: atom_id res chain seq x y z
N GLU A 1 -2.36 18.55 -6.79
CA GLU A 1 -3.06 18.21 -8.04
C GLU A 1 -3.29 16.70 -8.16
N THR A 2 -4.56 16.34 -8.26
CA THR A 2 -5.05 15.02 -8.66
C THR A 2 -4.83 14.83 -10.16
N GLY A 3 -4.73 13.58 -10.63
CA GLY A 3 -4.54 13.29 -12.07
C GLY A 3 -3.10 13.29 -12.59
N SER A 4 -2.10 13.54 -11.74
CA SER A 4 -0.66 13.45 -12.08
C SER A 4 -0.08 12.04 -12.09
N GLY A 5 -0.90 11.02 -11.79
CA GLY A 5 -0.48 9.61 -11.83
C GLY A 5 0.35 9.11 -10.64
N LYS A 6 0.53 9.89 -9.56
CA LYS A 6 1.35 9.49 -8.40
C LYS A 6 0.97 8.11 -7.83
N THR A 7 -0.32 7.93 -7.56
CA THR A 7 -0.86 6.72 -6.94
C THR A 7 -0.74 5.48 -7.83
N THR A 8 -0.72 5.66 -9.15
CA THR A 8 -0.57 4.54 -10.09
C THR A 8 0.90 4.28 -10.38
N GLN A 9 1.70 5.30 -10.65
CA GLN A 9 3.05 5.16 -11.20
C GLN A 9 4.14 4.94 -10.14
N LEU A 10 4.10 5.63 -9.00
CA LEU A 10 5.17 5.51 -8.00
C LEU A 10 5.29 4.10 -7.40
N PRO A 11 4.19 3.38 -7.07
CA PRO A 11 4.29 2.00 -6.61
C PRO A 11 4.79 1.03 -7.68
N GLN A 12 4.51 1.29 -8.96
CA GLN A 12 5.05 0.50 -10.08
C GLN A 12 6.57 0.68 -10.17
N TYR A 13 7.06 1.91 -10.08
CA TYR A 13 8.51 2.17 -10.06
C TYR A 13 9.21 1.53 -8.86
N ALA A 14 8.56 1.44 -7.70
CA ALA A 14 9.13 0.70 -6.57
C ALA A 14 9.38 -0.77 -6.93
N LEU A 15 8.42 -1.43 -7.60
CA LEU A 15 8.61 -2.79 -8.08
C LEU A 15 9.77 -2.90 -9.08
N GLU A 16 9.87 -1.95 -10.02
CA GLU A 16 10.97 -1.90 -11.00
C GLU A 16 12.35 -1.71 -10.33
N MET A 17 12.40 -1.00 -9.21
CA MET A 17 13.61 -0.84 -8.40
C MET A 17 13.97 -2.08 -7.56
N GLY A 18 13.16 -3.14 -7.64
CA GLY A 18 13.43 -4.43 -7.00
C GLY A 18 12.71 -4.68 -5.68
N HIS A 19 11.82 -3.78 -5.26
CA HIS A 19 10.90 -4.05 -4.16
C HIS A 19 9.94 -5.18 -4.54
N LYS A 20 9.64 -6.07 -3.59
CA LYS A 20 8.84 -7.27 -3.81
C LYS A 20 7.56 -7.28 -3.00
N ALA A 21 7.44 -6.41 -2.01
CA ALA A 21 6.28 -6.34 -1.13
C ALA A 21 5.92 -4.87 -0.84
N VAL A 22 5.20 -4.28 -1.79
CA VAL A 22 4.82 -2.87 -1.77
C VAL A 22 3.38 -2.72 -1.28
N ALA A 23 3.16 -1.85 -0.29
CA ALA A 23 1.84 -1.37 0.09
C ALA A 23 1.64 0.07 -0.42
N CYS A 24 0.46 0.38 -0.93
CA CYS A 24 0.05 1.76 -1.16
C CYS A 24 -1.30 2.00 -0.48
N THR A 25 -1.33 2.91 0.49
CA THR A 25 -2.56 3.19 1.23
C THR A 25 -3.50 4.09 0.44
N GLN A 26 -4.81 3.97 0.69
CA GLN A 26 -5.85 4.85 0.16
C GLN A 26 -6.89 5.10 1.26
N PRO A 27 -7.35 6.34 1.48
CA PRO A 27 -8.33 6.63 2.54
C PRO A 27 -9.71 6.03 2.23
N ARG A 28 -10.01 5.74 0.95
CA ARG A 28 -11.31 5.26 0.49
C ARG A 28 -11.22 3.87 -0.13
N ARG A 29 -12.10 2.98 0.29
CA ARG A 29 -12.23 1.62 -0.25
C ARG A 29 -12.39 1.60 -1.77
N VAL A 30 -13.24 2.47 -2.32
CA VAL A 30 -13.47 2.54 -3.77
C VAL A 30 -12.17 2.86 -4.50
N ALA A 31 -11.35 3.78 -3.99
CA ALA A 31 -10.07 4.13 -4.60
C ALA A 31 -9.09 2.96 -4.58
N ALA A 32 -8.91 2.27 -3.46
CA ALA A 32 -8.04 1.08 -3.39
C ALA A 32 -8.42 0.01 -4.42
N ILE A 33 -9.74 -0.25 -4.59
CA ILE A 33 -10.24 -1.24 -5.53
C ILE A 33 -10.03 -0.79 -6.99
N THR A 34 -10.44 0.43 -7.34
CA THR A 34 -10.38 0.89 -8.73
C THR A 34 -8.95 1.12 -9.20
N ILE A 35 -8.08 1.61 -8.33
CA ILE A 35 -6.67 1.85 -8.63
C ILE A 35 -5.93 0.52 -8.78
N SER A 36 -6.10 -0.44 -7.87
CA SER A 36 -5.45 -1.76 -8.03
C SER A 36 -5.85 -2.45 -9.34
N LYS A 37 -7.13 -2.34 -9.73
CA LYS A 37 -7.60 -2.87 -11.02
C LYS A 37 -6.95 -2.15 -12.19
N ARG A 38 -6.87 -0.82 -12.13
CA ARG A 38 -6.25 0.00 -13.17
C ARG A 38 -4.76 -0.33 -13.33
N VAL A 39 -4.03 -0.43 -12.22
CA VAL A 39 -2.59 -0.72 -12.22
C VAL A 39 -2.31 -2.14 -12.70
N ALA A 40 -3.15 -3.13 -12.32
CA ALA A 40 -3.05 -4.47 -12.90
C ALA A 40 -3.19 -4.47 -14.43
N GLN A 41 -4.09 -3.63 -14.97
CA GLN A 41 -4.25 -3.46 -16.41
C GLN A 41 -3.06 -2.74 -17.05
N GLU A 42 -2.51 -1.71 -16.41
CA GLU A 42 -1.34 -0.97 -16.90
C GLU A 42 -0.08 -1.84 -16.95
N MET A 43 0.09 -2.74 -15.97
CA MET A 43 1.22 -3.67 -15.90
C MET A 43 1.03 -4.94 -16.75
N ASP A 44 -0.14 -5.13 -17.37
CA ASP A 44 -0.51 -6.37 -18.08
C ASP A 44 -0.36 -7.64 -17.21
N VAL A 45 -0.85 -7.58 -15.97
CA VAL A 45 -0.77 -8.67 -14.98
C VAL A 45 -2.14 -9.10 -14.48
N MET A 46 -2.20 -10.26 -13.82
CA MET A 46 -3.47 -10.79 -13.33
C MET A 46 -3.90 -10.06 -12.05
N TRP A 47 -5.03 -9.34 -12.11
CA TRP A 47 -5.60 -8.67 -10.94
C TRP A 47 -5.97 -9.67 -9.83
N GLY A 48 -5.37 -9.50 -8.66
CA GLY A 48 -5.44 -10.40 -7.52
C GLY A 48 -4.28 -11.40 -7.42
N SER A 49 -3.34 -11.40 -8.37
CA SER A 49 -2.10 -12.15 -8.31
C SER A 49 -0.93 -11.20 -8.03
N GLU A 50 -0.44 -10.44 -9.01
CA GLU A 50 0.73 -9.56 -8.85
C GLU A 50 0.35 -8.21 -8.23
N VAL A 51 -0.83 -7.69 -8.61
CA VAL A 51 -1.41 -6.45 -8.09
C VAL A 51 -2.79 -6.75 -7.52
N GLY A 52 -3.08 -6.25 -6.33
CA GLY A 52 -4.35 -6.52 -5.65
C GLY A 52 -4.75 -5.45 -4.66
N TYR A 53 -5.84 -5.70 -3.93
CA TYR A 53 -6.28 -4.84 -2.83
C TYR A 53 -6.65 -5.63 -1.57
N VAL A 54 -6.55 -4.94 -0.43
CA VAL A 54 -7.05 -5.41 0.86
C VAL A 54 -7.84 -4.28 1.51
N VAL A 55 -9.14 -4.47 1.65
CA VAL A 55 -10.04 -3.52 2.32
C VAL A 55 -10.91 -4.27 3.33
N ARG A 56 -11.61 -3.55 4.19
CA ARG A 56 -12.46 -4.20 5.20
C ARG A 56 -13.53 -5.06 4.52
N PHE A 57 -13.61 -6.33 4.94
CA PHE A 57 -14.56 -7.36 4.48
C PHE A 57 -14.41 -7.80 3.01
N ASP A 58 -13.38 -7.36 2.31
CA ASP A 58 -13.21 -7.66 0.89
C ASP A 58 -11.73 -7.64 0.53
N THR A 59 -11.24 -8.72 -0.04
CA THR A 59 -9.82 -8.89 -0.35
C THR A 59 -9.68 -9.56 -1.69
N LYS A 60 -8.86 -8.96 -2.56
CA LYS A 60 -8.43 -9.53 -3.82
C LYS A 60 -6.92 -9.39 -3.94
N ALA A 61 -6.23 -10.16 -3.11
CA ALA A 61 -4.78 -10.29 -3.08
C ALA A 61 -4.43 -11.65 -2.47
N LYS A 62 -3.21 -12.10 -2.71
CA LYS A 62 -2.60 -13.28 -2.09
C LYS A 62 -1.43 -12.82 -1.21
N PRO A 63 -0.92 -13.67 -0.31
CA PRO A 63 0.31 -13.39 0.41
C PRO A 63 1.51 -13.09 -0.52
N SER A 64 1.49 -13.63 -1.74
CA SER A 64 2.51 -13.40 -2.78
C SER A 64 2.25 -12.17 -3.66
N THR A 65 1.20 -11.39 -3.41
CA THR A 65 0.90 -10.20 -4.21
C THR A 65 1.92 -9.12 -3.94
N ALA A 66 2.66 -8.74 -5.00
CA ALA A 66 3.79 -7.83 -4.91
C ALA A 66 3.37 -6.38 -4.64
N LEU A 67 2.23 -5.94 -5.18
CA LEU A 67 1.68 -4.60 -4.93
C LEU A 67 0.25 -4.69 -4.39
N ARG A 68 0.07 -4.27 -3.14
CA ARG A 68 -1.22 -4.23 -2.45
C ARG A 68 -1.67 -2.79 -2.25
N TYR A 69 -2.81 -2.44 -2.84
CA TYR A 69 -3.53 -1.23 -2.48
C TYR A 69 -4.42 -1.51 -1.27
N VAL A 70 -4.19 -0.81 -0.17
CA VAL A 70 -4.88 -1.09 1.10
C VAL A 70 -5.56 0.16 1.63
N THR A 71 -6.63 0.00 2.41
CA THR A 71 -7.12 1.15 3.19
C THR A 71 -6.21 1.44 4.37
N ASP A 72 -6.10 2.70 4.79
CA ASP A 72 -5.31 3.09 5.98
C ASP A 72 -5.66 2.24 7.21
N GLY A 73 -6.95 1.99 7.43
CA GLY A 73 -7.43 1.16 8.54
C GLY A 73 -6.98 -0.30 8.45
N ILE A 74 -6.77 -0.85 7.25
CA ILE A 74 -6.24 -2.21 7.09
C ILE A 74 -4.75 -2.23 7.44
N LEU A 75 -3.95 -1.28 6.94
CA LEU A 75 -2.53 -1.23 7.28
C LEU A 75 -2.30 -0.99 8.78
N LEU A 76 -3.13 -0.14 9.39
CA LEU A 76 -3.12 0.09 10.84
C LEU A 76 -3.47 -1.21 11.60
N GLN A 77 -4.46 -1.97 11.14
CA GLN A 77 -4.79 -3.27 11.75
C GLN A 77 -3.63 -4.26 11.60
N GLU A 78 -3.00 -4.34 10.43
CA GLU A 78 -1.83 -5.20 10.20
C GLU A 78 -0.68 -4.84 11.15
N SER A 79 -0.45 -3.56 11.45
CA SER A 79 0.60 -3.13 12.39
C SER A 79 0.41 -3.66 13.82
N MET A 80 -0.81 -4.05 14.20
CA MET A 80 -1.08 -4.64 15.52
C MET A 80 -0.49 -6.06 15.62
N SER A 81 -0.46 -6.80 14.52
CA SER A 81 0.11 -8.15 14.43
C SER A 81 1.55 -8.15 13.93
N HIS A 82 1.92 -7.16 13.11
CA HIS A 82 3.25 -6.99 12.53
C HIS A 82 3.79 -5.58 12.83
N PRO A 83 4.26 -5.31 14.06
CA PRO A 83 4.66 -3.96 14.50
C PRO A 83 5.80 -3.34 13.68
N ASN A 84 6.64 -4.16 13.05
CA ASN A 84 7.74 -3.73 12.19
C ASN A 84 7.38 -3.73 10.70
N PHE A 85 6.13 -4.04 10.35
CA PHE A 85 5.66 -4.15 8.96
C PHE A 85 6.47 -5.15 8.11
N ASP A 86 6.97 -6.23 8.70
CA ASP A 86 7.90 -7.20 8.06
C ASP A 86 7.34 -7.89 6.79
N GLN A 87 6.05 -7.73 6.54
CA GLN A 87 5.36 -8.20 5.34
C GLN A 87 5.51 -7.25 4.13
N TYR A 88 6.18 -6.11 4.31
CA TYR A 88 6.42 -5.09 3.29
C TYR A 88 7.90 -4.66 3.29
N ASP A 89 8.43 -4.37 2.12
CA ASP A 89 9.74 -3.74 1.94
C ASP A 89 9.61 -2.29 1.44
N CYS A 90 8.43 -1.85 1.03
CA CYS A 90 8.10 -0.46 0.74
C CYS A 90 6.65 -0.12 1.07
N ILE A 91 6.41 1.03 1.72
CA ILE A 91 5.07 1.52 2.03
C ILE A 91 4.90 2.96 1.54
N PHE A 92 3.95 3.15 0.63
CA PHE A 92 3.45 4.45 0.23
C PHE A 92 2.25 4.84 1.08
N LEU A 93 2.40 5.86 1.93
CA LEU A 93 1.26 6.58 2.49
C LEU A 93 0.78 7.61 1.49
N ASP A 94 -0.34 7.34 0.82
CA ASP A 94 -0.92 8.26 -0.16
C ASP A 94 -2.02 9.14 0.46
N GLU A 95 -2.40 10.21 -0.24
CA GLU A 95 -3.46 11.12 0.17
C GLU A 95 -3.28 11.68 1.61
N VAL A 96 -2.02 11.78 2.09
CA VAL A 96 -1.68 12.24 3.45
C VAL A 96 -2.21 13.64 3.80
N HIS A 97 -2.60 14.40 2.78
CA HIS A 97 -3.24 15.70 2.93
C HIS A 97 -4.69 15.61 3.44
N GLU A 98 -5.36 14.46 3.32
CA GLU A 98 -6.69 14.23 3.93
C GLU A 98 -6.62 14.10 5.46
N ARG A 99 -5.41 13.91 6.04
CA ARG A 99 -5.16 13.93 7.50
C ARG A 99 -6.13 13.07 8.32
N THR A 100 -6.40 11.84 7.87
CA THR A 100 -7.23 10.92 8.64
C THR A 100 -6.52 10.48 9.93
N LEU A 101 -7.28 10.13 10.97
CA LEU A 101 -6.70 9.63 12.23
C LEU A 101 -5.81 8.40 11.98
N ALA A 102 -6.23 7.50 11.09
CA ALA A 102 -5.46 6.30 10.78
C ALA A 102 -4.12 6.65 10.11
N THR A 103 -4.13 7.59 9.16
CA THR A 103 -2.91 8.09 8.49
C THR A 103 -1.95 8.75 9.49
N ASP A 104 -2.45 9.59 10.39
CA ASP A 104 -1.62 10.28 11.38
C ASP A 104 -0.98 9.28 12.37
N ILE A 105 -1.71 8.24 12.79
CA ILE A 105 -1.15 7.16 13.62
C ILE A 105 -0.10 6.35 12.83
N LEU A 106 -0.39 5.98 11.58
CA LEU A 106 0.54 5.25 10.72
C LEU A 106 1.85 6.01 10.50
N LEU A 107 1.80 7.33 10.30
CA LEU A 107 3.00 8.17 10.21
C LEU A 107 3.87 8.05 11.46
N GLY A 108 3.26 8.08 12.65
CA GLY A 108 3.97 7.90 13.91
C GLY A 108 4.61 6.51 14.06
N LEU A 109 3.87 5.46 13.69
CA LEU A 109 4.35 4.08 13.73
C LEU A 109 5.49 3.85 12.74
N LEU A 110 5.31 4.23 11.47
CA LEU A 110 6.33 4.06 10.43
C LEU A 110 7.59 4.85 10.73
N LYS A 111 7.49 6.08 11.26
CA LYS A 111 8.66 6.84 11.72
C LYS A 111 9.46 6.06 12.76
N ASN A 112 8.78 5.43 13.73
CA ASN A 112 9.44 4.62 14.75
C ASN A 112 10.07 3.36 14.16
N THR A 113 9.43 2.74 13.18
CA THR A 113 9.96 1.55 12.48
C THR A 113 11.18 1.89 11.64
N LEU A 114 11.16 2.98 10.88
CA LEU A 114 12.28 3.43 10.03
C LEU A 114 13.54 3.77 10.85
N LEU A 115 13.39 4.14 12.13
CA LEU A 115 14.53 4.35 13.04
C LEU A 115 15.17 3.04 13.54
N LYS A 116 14.46 1.91 13.41
CA LYS A 116 14.88 0.60 13.95
C LYS A 116 15.23 -0.41 12.87
N CYS A 117 14.66 -0.26 11.67
CA CYS A 117 14.70 -1.27 10.63
C CYS A 117 15.16 -0.65 9.30
N GLU A 118 16.20 -1.21 8.68
CA GLU A 118 16.71 -0.73 7.39
C GLU A 118 15.98 -1.34 6.17
N HIS A 119 15.24 -2.44 6.39
CA HIS A 119 14.57 -3.21 5.33
C HIS A 119 13.38 -2.47 4.69
N LEU A 120 12.72 -1.60 5.46
CA LEU A 120 11.50 -0.91 5.06
C LEU A 120 11.85 0.45 4.45
N LYS A 121 11.21 0.78 3.32
CA LYS A 121 11.28 2.09 2.67
C LYS A 121 9.94 2.82 2.69
#